data_AF-G5DXK2-F1
#
_entry.id   AF-G5DXK2-F1
#
_cell.length_a   1.000
_cell.length_b   1.000
_cell.length_c   1.000
_cell.angle_alpha   90.00
_cell.angle_beta   90.00
_cell.angle_gamma   90.00
#
_symmetry.space_group_name_H-M   'P 1'
#
loop_
_entity.id
_entity.type
_entity.pdbx_description
1 polymer ?
#
loop_
_entity_poly.entity_id
_entity_poly.type
_entity_poly.pdbx_seq_one_letter_code
_entity_poly.pdbx_strand_id
1 'polypeptide(L)'
;ERSKEAVGMMALHEALRVSVLNSDWTYSVFWTIRPRPRVRGGNGCKVGDDNGSLMLMWEDGFCRGRVAECLEEIDGEDPVRKSFSKMSIQLYNYGEG
;
A
#
# COMPACT_ATOMS: atom_id res chain seq x y z
N GLU A 1 10.70 -14.18 -16.94
CA GLU A 1 9.63 -13.38 -16.30
C GLU A 1 10.09 -12.65 -15.04
N ARG A 2 10.68 -13.34 -14.06
CA ARG A 2 11.19 -12.74 -12.80
C ARG A 2 11.99 -11.43 -12.93
N SER A 3 12.84 -11.31 -13.95
CA SER A 3 13.61 -10.07 -14.20
C SER A 3 12.72 -8.91 -14.67
N LYS A 4 11.66 -9.17 -15.44
CA LYS A 4 10.70 -8.14 -15.88
C LYS A 4 9.86 -7.64 -14.71
N GLU A 5 9.46 -8.54 -13.80
CA GLU A 5 8.73 -8.18 -12.58
C GLU A 5 9.58 -7.29 -11.67
N ALA A 6 10.85 -7.63 -11.48
CA ALA A 6 11.77 -6.81 -10.68
C ALA A 6 11.93 -5.38 -11.27
N VAL A 7 12.07 -5.26 -12.59
CA VAL A 7 12.14 -3.95 -13.28
C VAL A 7 10.84 -3.17 -13.09
N GLY A 8 9.69 -3.83 -13.21
CA GLY A 8 8.37 -3.22 -12.99
C GLY A 8 8.21 -2.69 -11.55
N MET A 9 8.62 -3.48 -10.56
CA MET A 9 8.62 -3.05 -9.15
C MET A 9 9.51 -1.84 -8.92
N MET A 10 10.72 -1.83 -9.49
CA MET A 10 11.63 -0.68 -9.38
C MET A 10 11.08 0.57 -10.07
N ALA A 11 10.40 0.42 -11.21
CA ALA A 11 9.76 1.53 -11.90
C ALA A 11 8.59 2.12 -11.10
N LEU A 12 7.77 1.27 -10.47
CA LEU A 12 6.70 1.72 -9.57
C LEU A 12 7.28 2.50 -8.39
N HIS A 13 8.30 1.93 -7.74
CA HIS A 13 8.95 2.57 -6.60
C HIS A 13 9.51 3.95 -6.96
N GLU A 14 10.23 4.06 -8.09
CA GLU A 14 10.80 5.34 -8.51
C GLU A 14 9.72 6.35 -8.89
N ALA A 15 8.61 5.94 -9.53
CA ALA A 15 7.49 6.83 -9.82
C ALA A 15 6.87 7.41 -8.52
N LEU A 16 6.67 6.56 -7.52
CA LEU A 16 6.18 6.97 -6.20
C LEU A 16 7.16 7.92 -5.51
N ARG A 17 8.46 7.63 -5.57
CA ARG A 17 9.52 8.49 -5.03
C ARG A 17 9.54 9.86 -5.68
N VAL A 18 9.55 9.92 -7.01
CA VAL A 18 9.56 11.15 -7.79
C VAL A 18 8.31 12.00 -7.51
N SER A 19 7.14 11.36 -7.34
CA SER A 19 5.90 12.09 -7.01
C SER A 19 5.99 12.85 -5.67
N VAL A 20 6.62 12.25 -4.67
CA VAL A 20 6.80 12.84 -3.33
C VAL A 20 7.93 13.87 -3.32
N LEU A 21 8.99 13.67 -4.10
CA LEU A 21 10.10 14.63 -4.18
C LEU A 21 9.74 15.91 -4.95
N ASN A 22 8.81 15.82 -5.91
CA ASN A 22 8.33 16.95 -6.69
C ASN A 22 7.10 17.64 -6.07
N SER A 23 6.76 17.31 -4.82
CA SER A 23 5.62 17.88 -4.10
C SER A 23 5.94 18.10 -2.62
N ASP A 24 4.99 18.71 -1.90
CA ASP A 24 5.06 18.86 -0.44
C ASP A 24 4.46 17.68 0.31
N TRP A 25 4.09 16.61 -0.39
CA TRP A 25 3.56 15.40 0.24
C TRP A 25 4.65 14.69 1.05
N THR A 26 4.26 14.07 2.15
CA THR A 26 5.17 13.32 3.03
C THR A 26 5.39 11.88 2.56
N TYR A 27 4.40 11.31 1.86
CA TYR A 27 4.44 9.95 1.36
C TYR A 27 3.53 9.79 0.13
N SER A 28 3.75 8.74 -0.63
CA SER A 28 2.88 8.26 -1.71
C SER A 28 2.69 6.75 -1.56
N VAL A 29 1.56 6.25 -2.03
CA VAL A 29 1.17 4.83 -1.92
C VAL A 29 0.51 4.38 -3.21
N PHE A 30 0.78 3.16 -3.63
CA PHE A 30 0.07 2.47 -4.70
C PHE A 30 -0.75 1.31 -4.13
N TRP A 31 -2.07 1.43 -4.24
CA TRP A 31 -3.04 0.40 -3.87
C TRP A 31 -3.57 -0.29 -5.11
N THR A 32 -3.65 -1.61 -5.10
CA THR A 32 -4.38 -2.36 -6.13
C THR A 32 -5.75 -2.80 -5.63
N ILE A 33 -6.71 -2.76 -6.54
CA ILE A 33 -8.03 -3.35 -6.33
C ILE A 33 -7.93 -4.82 -6.73
N ARG A 34 -8.19 -5.72 -5.79
CA ARG A 34 -8.20 -7.17 -6.02
C ARG A 34 -9.56 -7.76 -5.65
N PRO A 35 -10.01 -8.83 -6.30
CA PRO A 35 -11.14 -9.62 -5.82
C PRO A 35 -10.82 -10.26 -4.47
N ARG A 36 -11.74 -10.23 -3.52
CA ARG A 36 -11.60 -10.96 -2.26
C ARG A 36 -11.79 -12.47 -2.54
N PRO A 37 -10.84 -13.34 -2.11
CA PRO A 37 -11.04 -14.78 -2.23
C PRO A 37 -12.31 -15.21 -1.49
N ARG A 38 -13.24 -15.86 -2.20
CA ARG A 38 -14.43 -16.43 -1.55
C ARG A 38 -14.00 -17.62 -0.71
N VAL A 39 -14.31 -17.63 0.58
CA VAL A 39 -14.09 -18.80 1.44
C VAL A 39 -15.03 -19.90 0.96
N ARG A 40 -14.49 -21.03 0.49
CA ARG A 40 -15.28 -22.18 0.05
C ARG A 40 -15.78 -22.92 1.31
N GLY A 41 -16.88 -22.46 1.90
CA GLY A 41 -17.47 -23.13 3.06
C GLY A 41 -18.48 -22.26 3.80
N GLY A 42 -19.77 -22.45 3.49
CA GLY A 42 -20.88 -21.82 4.21
C GLY A 42 -22.17 -21.98 3.41
N ASN A 43 -23.06 -22.86 3.84
CA ASN A 43 -24.41 -22.99 3.29
C ASN A 43 -25.12 -21.64 3.40
N GLY A 44 -25.35 -20.97 2.27
CA GLY A 44 -26.07 -19.70 2.25
C GLY A 44 -25.69 -18.79 1.10
N CYS A 45 -25.44 -19.33 -0.11
CA CYS A 45 -25.34 -18.50 -1.30
C CYS A 45 -26.72 -17.89 -1.59
N LYS A 46 -27.01 -16.72 -1.01
CA LYS A 46 -27.93 -15.80 -1.63
C LYS A 46 -27.29 -15.37 -2.94
N VAL A 47 -27.75 -16.00 -4.03
CA VAL A 47 -27.54 -15.54 -5.40
C VAL A 47 -28.06 -14.10 -5.43
N GLY A 48 -27.18 -13.09 -5.48
CA GLY A 48 -27.62 -11.70 -5.36
C GLY A 48 -26.54 -10.63 -5.31
N ASP A 49 -25.37 -10.88 -4.70
CA ASP A 49 -24.23 -9.94 -4.73
C ASP A 49 -23.11 -10.49 -5.63
N ASP A 50 -23.38 -10.53 -6.93
CA ASP A 50 -22.44 -11.07 -7.93
C ASP A 50 -21.24 -10.13 -8.20
N ASN A 51 -21.20 -8.95 -7.58
CA ASN A 51 -20.02 -8.10 -7.56
C ASN A 51 -19.11 -8.54 -6.41
N GLY A 52 -18.35 -9.62 -6.62
CA GLY A 52 -17.48 -10.20 -5.59
C GLY A 52 -16.71 -9.11 -4.84
N SER A 53 -16.84 -9.10 -3.51
CA SER A 53 -16.31 -8.04 -2.65
C SER A 53 -14.88 -7.70 -3.05
N LEU A 54 -14.63 -6.44 -3.38
CA LEU A 54 -13.31 -5.97 -3.77
C LEU A 54 -12.54 -5.53 -2.52
N MET A 55 -11.22 -5.60 -2.59
CA MET A 55 -10.33 -5.18 -1.53
C MET A 55 -9.19 -4.34 -2.08
N LEU A 56 -8.77 -3.33 -1.30
CA LEU A 56 -7.54 -2.60 -1.55
C LEU A 56 -6.38 -3.39 -0.92
N MET A 57 -5.37 -3.65 -1.74
CA MET A 57 -4.14 -4.33 -1.36
C MET A 57 -2.97 -3.38 -1.58
N TRP A 58 -2.14 -3.23 -0.55
CA TRP A 58 -0.88 -2.50 -0.67
C TRP A 58 0.05 -3.20 -1.66
N GLU A 59 0.55 -2.49 -2.66
CA GLU A 59 1.58 -3.02 -3.56
C GLU A 59 2.94 -2.36 -3.30
N ASP A 60 2.97 -1.02 -3.22
CA ASP A 60 4.19 -0.29 -2.84
C ASP A 60 3.86 1.09 -2.26
N GLY A 61 4.84 1.72 -1.64
CA GLY A 61 4.76 3.09 -1.18
C GLY A 61 6.13 3.70 -0.90
N PHE A 62 6.21 5.02 -1.01
CA PHE A 62 7.40 5.78 -0.64
C PHE A 62 7.06 6.78 0.46
N CYS A 63 7.80 6.74 1.56
CA CYS A 63 7.70 7.74 2.64
C CYS A 63 9.01 8.53 2.70
N ARG A 64 8.92 9.86 2.57
CA ARG A 64 10.07 10.75 2.69
C ARG A 64 10.59 10.69 4.13
N GLY A 65 11.82 10.22 4.31
CA GLY A 65 12.53 10.42 5.59
C GLY A 65 12.91 11.89 5.74
N ARG A 66 13.00 12.41 6.97
CA ARG A 66 13.63 13.74 7.17
C ARG A 66 15.07 13.66 6.66
N VAL A 67 15.46 14.58 5.78
CA VAL A 67 16.84 14.80 5.33
C VAL A 67 17.62 15.53 6.45
N ALA A 68 17.46 15.10 7.70
CA ALA A 68 18.32 15.53 8.79
C ALA A 68 19.47 14.53 8.86
N GLU A 69 20.62 14.97 8.36
CA GLU A 69 21.91 14.29 8.39
C GLU A 69 22.19 13.64 9.76
N CYS A 70 22.67 12.40 9.73
CA CYS A 70 23.77 11.86 10.56
C CYS A 70 23.88 12.15 12.07
N LEU A 71 22.90 12.71 12.76
CA LEU A 71 23.02 12.93 14.20
C LEU A 71 21.66 12.80 14.88
N GLU A 72 21.66 11.99 15.93
CA GLU A 72 20.58 11.79 16.90
C GLU A 72 19.61 10.66 16.56
N GLU A 73 20.14 9.45 16.74
CA GLU A 73 19.48 8.40 17.53
C GLU A 73 18.97 8.99 18.86
N ILE A 74 17.85 9.70 18.83
CA ILE A 74 17.04 9.96 20.03
C ILE A 74 15.71 9.27 19.79
N ASP A 75 15.67 7.96 20.07
CA ASP A 75 14.59 7.15 20.65
C ASP A 75 13.10 7.47 20.30
N GLY A 76 12.86 8.12 19.16
CA GLY A 76 11.58 8.69 18.78
C GLY A 76 11.28 8.36 17.33
N GLU A 77 10.82 7.14 17.08
CA GLU A 77 10.39 6.69 15.76
C GLU A 77 9.34 7.66 15.19
N ASP A 78 9.58 8.16 13.97
CA ASP A 78 8.70 9.11 13.29
C ASP A 78 7.26 8.56 13.23
N PRO A 79 6.26 9.22 13.86
CA PRO A 79 4.88 8.75 13.87
C PRO A 79 4.30 8.51 12.47
N VAL A 80 4.76 9.27 11.48
CA VAL A 80 4.34 9.11 10.08
C VAL A 80 4.89 7.81 9.53
N ARG A 81 6.19 7.52 9.73
CA ARG A 81 6.80 6.27 9.27
C ARG A 81 6.20 5.06 9.99
N LYS A 82 5.93 5.18 11.28
CA LYS A 82 5.25 4.13 12.06
C LYS A 82 3.85 3.83 11.51
N SER A 83 3.07 4.86 11.21
CA SER A 83 1.73 4.71 10.64
C SER A 83 1.79 4.17 9.21
N PHE A 84 2.75 4.64 8.42
CA PHE A 84 3.01 4.16 7.06
C PHE A 84 3.33 2.67 7.03
N SER A 85 4.24 2.21 7.87
CA SER A 85 4.56 0.78 8.02
C SER A 85 3.37 -0.05 8.50
N LYS A 86 2.45 0.52 9.29
CA LYS A 86 1.21 -0.18 9.68
C LYS A 86 0.20 -0.26 8.53
N MET A 87 0.12 0.77 7.71
CA MET A 87 -0.79 0.78 6.55
C MET A 87 -0.43 -0.29 5.52
N SER A 88 0.87 -0.58 5.33
CA SER A 88 1.31 -1.54 4.31
C SER A 88 0.93 -2.99 4.56
N ILE A 89 0.52 -3.34 5.78
CA ILE A 89 0.05 -4.68 6.15
C ILE A 89 -1.47 -4.75 6.31
N GLN A 90 -2.17 -3.62 6.24
CA GLN A 90 -3.61 -3.56 6.47
C GLN A 90 -4.39 -3.84 5.18
N LEU A 91 -5.48 -4.60 5.30
CA LEU A 91 -6.41 -4.89 4.21
C LEU A 91 -7.66 -4.02 4.37
N TYR A 92 -8.08 -3.36 3.30
CA TYR A 92 -9.26 -2.48 3.31
C TYR A 92 -10.33 -2.99 2.33
N ASN A 93 -11.60 -2.86 2.71
CA ASN A 93 -12.72 -3.12 1.82
C ASN A 93 -12.84 -2.00 0.80
N TYR A 94 -13.14 -2.35 -0.44
CA TYR A 94 -13.39 -1.38 -1.51
C TYR A 94 -14.89 -1.32 -1.82
N GLY A 95 -15.46 -0.11 -1.81
CA GLY A 95 -16.86 0.14 -2.16
C GLY A 95 -17.87 0.07 -1.00
N GLU A 96 -17.42 -0.04 0.25
CA GLU A 96 -18.26 0.15 1.44
C GLU A 96 -18.19 1.63 1.87
N GLY A 97 -19.15 2.44 1.43
CA GLY A 97 -19.20 3.88 1.71
C GLY A 97 -20.59 4.47 1.57
#